data_AF-A0A7K2MSX6-F1
#
_entry.id   AF-A0A7K2MSX6-F1
#
_cell.length_a   1.000
_cell.length_b   1.000
_cell.length_c   1.000
_cell.angle_alpha   90.00
_cell.angle_beta   90.00
_cell.angle_gamma   90.00
#
_symmetry.space_group_name_H-M   'P 1'
#
loop_
_entity.id
_entity.type
_entity.pdbx_description
1 polymer ?
#
loop_
_entity_poly.entity_id
_entity_poly.type
_entity_poly.pdbx_seq_one_letter_code
_entity_poly.pdbx_strand_id
1 'polypeptide(L)'
;TTWHGAPYAFGTIPNFGGHTTVGANTAVWAERFDRWRTKPGSALAGIAYLPEGTGGNPVAYELFTELAWRSAPVDHCAWFAAYAERRYGRP
;
A
#
# COMPACT_ATOMS: atom_id res chain seq x y z
N THR A 1 -12.06 7.87 -18.26
CA THR A 1 -13.50 8.06 -18.54
C THR A 1 -14.20 6.76 -18.95
N THR A 2 -13.47 5.66 -19.19
CA THR A 2 -13.99 4.35 -19.65
C THR A 2 -14.90 3.60 -18.67
N TRP A 3 -14.98 4.03 -17.41
CA TRP A 3 -15.71 3.33 -16.35
C TRP A 3 -16.91 4.12 -15.80
N HIS A 4 -17.33 5.22 -16.47
CA HIS A 4 -18.54 6.00 -16.16
C HIS A 4 -18.79 6.35 -14.68
N GLY A 5 -17.72 6.58 -13.90
CA GLY A 5 -17.83 6.90 -12.48
C GLY A 5 -18.07 5.71 -11.55
N ALA A 6 -17.98 4.47 -12.06
CA ALA A 6 -18.00 3.28 -11.21
C ALA A 6 -16.90 3.37 -10.14
N PRO A 7 -17.24 3.16 -8.86
CA PRO A 7 -16.26 3.19 -7.79
C PRO A 7 -15.24 2.06 -7.94
N TYR A 8 -14.02 2.32 -7.52
CA TYR A 8 -12.94 1.34 -7.60
C TYR A 8 -12.05 1.37 -6.35
N ALA A 9 -11.31 0.28 -6.14
CA ALA A 9 -10.31 0.18 -5.10
C ALA A 9 -8.89 0.23 -5.70
N PHE A 10 -7.96 0.87 -5.00
CA PHE A 10 -6.54 0.80 -5.34
C PHE A 10 -5.99 -0.54 -4.86
N GLY A 11 -5.65 -1.43 -5.80
CA GLY A 11 -5.27 -2.81 -5.50
C GLY A 11 -3.77 -3.08 -5.60
N THR A 12 -3.28 -4.06 -4.84
CA THR A 12 -1.97 -4.68 -5.05
C THR A 12 -2.05 -6.21 -4.94
N ILE A 13 -1.28 -6.90 -5.80
CA ILE A 13 -1.02 -8.34 -5.74
C ILE A 13 0.48 -8.48 -5.46
N PRO A 14 0.89 -8.53 -4.17
CA PRO A 14 2.31 -8.46 -3.80
C PRO A 14 2.97 -9.85 -3.73
N ASN A 15 2.19 -10.92 -3.89
CA ASN A 15 2.67 -12.29 -3.81
C ASN A 15 1.97 -13.15 -4.86
N PHE A 16 2.76 -13.98 -5.53
CA PHE A 16 2.32 -15.00 -6.48
C PHE A 16 2.84 -16.36 -6.02
N GLY A 17 1.99 -17.38 -5.99
CA GLY A 17 2.34 -18.76 -5.65
C GLY A 17 2.89 -18.99 -4.24
N GLY A 18 2.77 -18.04 -3.31
CA GLY A 18 3.34 -18.17 -1.97
C GLY A 18 4.86 -18.04 -1.92
N HIS A 19 5.49 -17.42 -2.93
CA HIS A 19 6.94 -17.23 -2.94
C HIS A 19 7.44 -16.43 -1.72
N THR A 20 8.61 -16.79 -1.21
CA THR A 20 9.20 -16.25 0.02
C THR A 20 10.22 -15.14 -0.20
N THR A 21 10.32 -14.62 -1.43
CA THR A 21 11.22 -13.51 -1.76
C THR A 21 10.89 -12.28 -0.91
N VAL A 22 11.93 -11.67 -0.34
CA VAL A 22 11.81 -10.45 0.44
C VAL A 22 11.74 -9.25 -0.50
N GLY A 23 10.65 -8.48 -0.40
CA GLY A 23 10.51 -7.23 -1.13
C GLY A 23 9.10 -6.95 -1.60
N ALA A 24 8.85 -5.67 -1.89
CA ALA A 24 7.63 -5.17 -2.49
C ALA A 24 7.87 -3.77 -3.07
N ASN A 25 7.05 -3.36 -4.05
CA ASN A 25 7.12 -2.04 -4.68
C ASN A 25 6.43 -0.95 -3.82
N THR A 26 6.86 -0.84 -2.57
CA THR A 26 6.23 -0.01 -1.53
C THR A 26 6.21 1.49 -1.85
N ALA A 27 7.29 2.02 -2.41
CA ALA A 27 7.36 3.42 -2.84
C ALA A 27 6.33 3.74 -3.94
N VAL A 28 6.14 2.80 -4.88
CA VAL A 28 5.15 2.93 -5.96
C VAL A 28 3.73 2.93 -5.41
N TRP A 29 3.45 2.12 -4.38
CA TRP A 29 2.14 2.11 -3.74
C TRP A 29 1.83 3.45 -3.05
N ALA A 30 2.78 3.96 -2.25
CA ALA A 30 2.64 5.23 -1.56
C ALA A 30 2.40 6.40 -2.52
N GLU A 31 3.23 6.51 -3.57
CA GLU A 31 3.11 7.58 -4.57
C GLU A 31 1.79 7.47 -5.36
N ARG A 32 1.47 6.28 -5.88
CA ARG A 32 0.30 6.11 -6.73
C ARG A 32 -1.00 6.22 -5.95
N PHE A 33 -1.07 5.69 -4.73
CA PHE A 33 -2.27 5.84 -3.92
C PHE A 33 -2.59 7.32 -3.68
N ASP A 34 -1.58 8.12 -3.31
CA ASP A 34 -1.75 9.54 -3.10
C ASP A 34 -2.20 10.29 -4.37
N ARG A 35 -1.57 9.99 -5.51
CA ARG A 35 -1.98 10.54 -6.80
C ARG A 35 -3.42 10.16 -7.17
N TRP A 36 -3.84 8.93 -6.91
CA TRP A 36 -5.15 8.43 -7.30
C TRP A 36 -6.26 8.93 -6.37
N ARG A 37 -6.01 9.07 -5.05
CA ARG A 37 -6.99 9.63 -4.11
C ARG A 37 -7.20 11.13 -4.30
N THR A 38 -6.17 11.86 -4.74
CA THR A 38 -6.22 13.33 -4.93
C THR A 38 -6.55 13.76 -6.36
N LYS A 39 -6.56 12.83 -7.32
CA LYS A 39 -6.89 13.11 -8.72
C LYS A 39 -8.31 13.71 -8.84
N PRO A 40 -8.49 14.82 -9.59
CA PRO A 40 -9.81 15.36 -9.89
C PRO A 40 -10.74 14.32 -10.53
N GLY A 41 -11.96 14.19 -10.01
CA GLY A 41 -12.95 13.23 -10.50
C GLY A 41 -12.61 11.76 -10.21
N SER A 42 -11.73 11.49 -9.23
CA SER A 42 -11.44 10.12 -8.79
C SER A 42 -12.66 9.49 -8.12
N ALA A 43 -13.03 8.28 -8.57
CA ALA A 43 -14.01 7.41 -7.92
C ALA A 43 -13.34 6.37 -7.00
N LEU A 44 -12.14 6.68 -6.48
CA LEU A 44 -11.45 5.80 -5.54
C LEU A 44 -12.26 5.72 -4.24
N ALA A 45 -12.64 4.50 -3.85
CA ALA A 45 -13.50 4.26 -2.69
C ALA A 45 -12.85 3.31 -1.65
N GLY A 46 -11.60 2.88 -1.86
CA GLY A 46 -10.91 2.01 -0.92
C GLY A 46 -9.60 1.43 -1.45
N ILE A 47 -9.05 0.48 -0.71
CA ILE A 47 -7.87 -0.31 -1.09
C ILE A 47 -8.24 -1.79 -1.22
N ALA A 48 -7.46 -2.55 -1.99
CA ALA A 48 -7.63 -4.00 -2.11
C ALA A 48 -6.28 -4.71 -1.99
N TYR A 49 -6.09 -5.45 -0.90
CA TYR A 49 -4.88 -6.26 -0.67
C TYR A 49 -5.15 -7.70 -1.13
N LEU A 50 -4.52 -8.14 -2.21
CA LEU A 50 -4.90 -9.34 -2.96
C LEU A 50 -3.70 -10.29 -3.17
N PRO A 51 -3.01 -10.76 -2.11
CA PRO A 51 -1.93 -11.73 -2.28
C PRO A 51 -2.45 -13.14 -2.59
N GLU A 52 -1.70 -13.92 -3.38
CA GLU A 52 -1.93 -15.37 -3.49
C GLU A 52 -1.44 -16.13 -2.24
N GLY A 53 -0.46 -15.57 -1.51
CA GLY A 53 0.06 -16.11 -0.25
C GLY A 53 0.45 -15.02 0.76
N THR A 54 0.26 -15.28 2.05
CA THR A 54 0.49 -14.32 3.15
C THR A 54 1.64 -14.76 4.07
N GLY A 55 2.06 -13.89 5.01
CA GLY A 55 3.07 -14.21 6.02
C GLY A 55 4.52 -13.94 5.65
N GLY A 56 4.84 -13.69 4.38
CA GLY A 56 6.23 -13.48 3.93
C GLY A 56 6.80 -12.08 4.14
N ASN A 57 6.02 -11.03 3.86
CA ASN A 57 6.49 -9.64 3.84
C ASN A 57 5.63 -8.74 4.75
N PRO A 58 5.82 -8.79 6.09
CA PRO A 58 4.96 -8.06 7.03
C PRO A 58 4.99 -6.55 6.83
N VAL A 59 6.17 -5.98 6.51
CA VAL A 59 6.32 -4.54 6.25
C VAL A 59 5.52 -4.05 5.04
N ALA A 60 5.39 -4.90 4.03
CA ALA A 60 4.63 -4.59 2.82
C ALA A 60 3.12 -4.60 3.11
N TYR A 61 2.66 -5.58 3.88
CA TYR A 61 1.28 -5.66 4.34
C TYR A 61 0.90 -4.45 5.19
N GLU A 62 1.73 -4.12 6.19
CA GLU A 62 1.47 -2.99 7.10
C GLU A 62 1.39 -1.67 6.32
N LEU A 63 2.39 -1.35 5.49
CA LEU A 63 2.36 -0.13 4.69
C LEU A 63 1.11 -0.04 3.82
N PHE A 64 0.80 -1.10 3.06
CA PHE A 64 -0.31 -1.05 2.12
C PHE A 64 -1.66 -0.87 2.82
N THR A 65 -1.87 -1.59 3.93
CA THR A 65 -3.12 -1.50 4.70
C THR A 65 -3.26 -0.19 5.45
N GLU A 66 -2.15 0.43 5.86
CA GLU A 66 -2.16 1.76 6.48
C GLU A 66 -2.63 2.86 5.52
N LEU A 67 -2.43 2.72 4.20
CA LEU A 67 -2.81 3.72 3.20
C LEU A 67 -4.28 4.14 3.32
N ALA A 68 -5.19 3.22 3.68
CA ALA A 68 -6.61 3.51 3.87
C ALA A 68 -6.89 4.60 4.92
N TRP A 69 -5.96 4.80 5.86
CA TRP A 69 -6.11 5.70 7.00
C TRP A 69 -5.35 7.01 6.82
N ARG A 70 -4.62 7.18 5.72
CA ARG A 70 -3.77 8.36 5.52
C ARG A 70 -4.48 9.45 4.73
N SER A 71 -4.42 10.68 5.26
CA SER A 71 -4.90 11.90 4.61
C SER A 71 -3.78 12.67 3.87
N ALA A 72 -2.53 12.29 4.08
CA ALA A 72 -1.34 12.92 3.51
C ALA A 72 -0.40 11.88 2.87
N PRO A 73 0.47 12.29 1.92
CA PRO A 73 1.48 11.41 1.35
C PRO A 73 2.36 10.76 2.41
N VAL A 74 2.87 9.56 2.11
CA VAL A 74 3.83 8.85 2.97
C VAL A 74 5.23 9.35 2.66
N ASP A 75 5.96 9.81 3.68
CA ASP A 75 7.43 9.87 3.61
C ASP A 75 7.96 8.44 3.75
N HIS A 76 8.41 7.87 2.64
CA HIS A 76 8.76 6.46 2.55
C HIS A 76 9.93 6.09 3.48
N CYS A 77 10.99 6.90 3.50
CA CYS A 77 12.16 6.64 4.35
C CYS A 77 11.79 6.77 5.84
N ALA A 78 11.11 7.85 6.22
CA ALA A 78 10.71 8.06 7.61
C ALA A 78 9.73 6.98 8.10
N TRP A 79 8.81 6.54 7.23
CA TRP A 79 7.86 5.48 7.56
C TRP A 79 8.57 4.15 7.85
N PHE A 80 9.56 3.77 7.03
CA PHE A 80 10.33 2.53 7.23
C PHE A 80 11.20 2.58 8.50
N ALA A 81 11.81 3.72 8.80
CA ALA A 81 12.56 3.91 10.04
C ALA A 81 11.64 3.72 11.26
N ALA A 82 10.47 4.37 11.26
CA ALA A 82 9.48 4.23 12.32
C ALA A 82 8.87 2.82 12.42
N TYR A 83 8.71 2.12 11.30
CA TYR A 83 8.31 0.70 11.29
C TYR A 83 9.34 -0.17 12.02
N ALA A 84 10.63 0.01 11.73
CA ALA A 84 11.69 -0.74 12.40
C ALA A 84 11.69 -0.48 13.91
N GLU A 85 11.59 0.78 14.33
CA GLU A 85 11.48 1.16 15.74
C GLU A 85 10.29 0.50 16.44
N ARG A 86 9.08 0.58 15.84
CA ARG A 86 7.86 -0.04 16.39
C ARG A 86 7.96 -1.57 16.45
N ARG A 87 8.57 -2.18 15.45
CA ARG A 87 8.70 -3.65 15.35
C ARG A 87 9.72 -4.22 16.33
N TYR A 88 10.82 -3.50 16.58
CA TYR A 88 11.93 -4.00 17.41
C TYR A 88 11.99 -3.36 18.79
N GLY A 89 11.18 -2.33 19.07
CA GLY A 89 11.05 -1.68 20.37
C GLY A 89 12.15 -0.67 20.70
N ARG A 90 13.03 -0.35 19.73
CA ARG A 90 14.11 0.65 19.85
C ARG A 90 14.63 1.02 18.45
N PRO A 91 15.29 2.19 18.30
CA PRO A 91 16.08 2.51 17.11
C PRO A 91 17.21 1.53 16.84
#